data_AF-A0A5J4U8C5-F1
#
_entry.id   AF-A0A5J4U8C5-F1
#
_cell.length_a   1.000
_cell.length_b   1.000
_cell.length_c   1.000
_cell.angle_alpha   90.00
_cell.angle_beta   90.00
_cell.angle_gamma   90.00
#
_symmetry.space_group_name_H-M   'P 1'
#
loop_
_entity.id
_entity.type
_entity.pdbx_description
1 polymer ?
#
loop_
_entity_poly.entity_id
_entity_poly.type
_entity_poly.pdbx_seq_one_letter_code
_entity_poly.pdbx_strand_id
1 'polypeptide(L)'
;MPSLTKISSTLRYLRYQIQDDNTRKSVIRIPKLLQSFSALSLYKICCHLSEDIDQQRLEVRHISRDCLSQIQVYGDIQDQTKIVRKGYGRVICISFCTAGGQGEEQDDEISDGLYNISWFLSELRIGRNKTSKLLTLLVRRTLEQIEEEG
;
A
#
# COMPACT_ATOMS: atom_id res chain seq x y z
N MET A 1 10.40 3.91 21.44
CA MET A 1 9.76 3.44 20.19
C MET A 1 10.40 2.11 19.79
N PRO A 2 9.66 1.16 19.18
CA PRO A 2 10.26 -0.06 18.63
C PRO A 2 11.35 0.28 17.59
N SER A 3 12.40 -0.54 17.47
CA SER A 3 13.38 -0.39 16.40
C SER A 3 12.76 -0.68 15.04
N LEU A 4 13.29 -0.09 13.97
CA LEU A 4 12.82 -0.33 12.60
C LEU A 4 12.90 -1.82 12.23
N THR A 5 13.98 -2.50 12.64
CA THR A 5 14.12 -3.95 12.47
C THR A 5 12.96 -4.74 13.07
N LYS A 6 12.51 -4.39 14.30
CA LYS A 6 11.37 -5.06 14.94
C LYS A 6 10.06 -4.79 14.20
N ILE A 7 9.91 -3.58 13.66
CA ILE A 7 8.77 -3.22 12.81
C ILE A 7 8.81 -4.06 11.52
N SER A 8 9.94 -4.12 10.82
CA SER A 8 10.13 -4.96 9.62
C SER A 8 9.78 -6.42 9.88
N SER A 9 10.29 -7.03 10.96
CA SER A 9 9.97 -8.42 11.30
C SER A 9 8.47 -8.64 11.54
N THR A 10 7.82 -7.69 12.22
CA THR A 10 6.37 -7.75 12.47
C THR A 10 5.59 -7.61 11.16
N LEU A 11 6.00 -6.69 10.29
CA LEU A 11 5.38 -6.51 8.97
C LEU A 11 5.54 -7.76 8.09
N ARG A 12 6.73 -8.38 8.07
CA ARG A 12 6.97 -9.63 7.34
C ARG A 12 6.06 -10.75 7.86
N TYR A 13 5.93 -10.88 9.18
CA TYR A 13 5.00 -11.84 9.76
C TYR A 13 3.56 -11.58 9.32
N LEU A 14 3.09 -10.33 9.42
CA LEU A 14 1.74 -9.95 8.99
C LEU A 14 1.51 -10.21 7.51
N ARG A 15 2.52 -9.95 6.66
CA ARG A 15 2.48 -10.28 5.24
C ARG A 15 2.21 -11.76 5.02
N TYR A 16 2.97 -12.65 5.67
CA TYR A 16 2.75 -14.09 5.53
C TYR A 16 1.32 -14.50 5.94
N GLN A 17 0.78 -13.88 6.99
CA GLN A 17 -0.61 -14.12 7.40
C GLN A 17 -1.65 -13.56 6.41
N ILE A 18 -1.33 -12.50 5.67
CA ILE A 18 -2.21 -11.99 4.60
C ILE A 18 -2.19 -12.94 3.39
N GLN A 19 -1.06 -13.60 3.11
CA GLN A 19 -0.98 -14.60 2.02
C GLN A 19 -1.78 -15.86 2.31
N ASP A 20 -1.86 -16.29 3.58
CA ASP A 20 -2.60 -17.48 3.98
C ASP A 20 -4.12 -17.22 4.04
N ASP A 21 -4.90 -17.99 3.27
CA ASP A 21 -6.36 -17.89 3.20
C ASP A 21 -7.05 -18.03 4.58
N ASN A 22 -6.47 -18.82 5.49
CA ASN A 22 -7.06 -19.10 6.80
C ASN A 22 -6.92 -17.93 7.76
N THR A 23 -5.83 -17.17 7.67
CA THR A 23 -5.51 -16.11 8.63
C THR A 23 -5.72 -14.71 8.07
N ARG A 24 -5.76 -14.53 6.74
CA ARG A 24 -6.01 -13.23 6.09
C ARG A 24 -7.18 -12.45 6.67
N LYS A 25 -8.34 -13.11 6.81
CA LYS A 25 -9.56 -12.44 7.28
C LYS A 25 -9.45 -11.94 8.72
N SER A 26 -8.72 -12.63 9.59
CA SER A 26 -8.54 -12.19 10.97
C SER A 26 -7.58 -11.00 11.03
N VAL A 27 -6.52 -11.02 10.23
CA VAL A 27 -5.53 -9.94 10.14
C VAL A 27 -6.15 -8.65 9.61
N ILE A 28 -6.90 -8.69 8.50
CA ILE A 28 -7.51 -7.49 7.91
C ILE A 28 -8.53 -6.83 8.86
N ARG A 29 -9.13 -7.60 9.77
CA ARG A 29 -10.08 -7.11 10.77
C ARG A 29 -9.41 -6.42 11.97
N ILE A 30 -8.09 -6.53 12.11
CA ILE A 30 -7.36 -5.87 13.21
C ILE A 30 -7.60 -4.35 13.13
N PRO A 31 -8.13 -3.73 14.20
CA PRO A 31 -8.40 -2.30 14.20
C PRO A 31 -7.14 -1.49 13.88
N LYS A 32 -7.31 -0.46 13.04
CA LYS A 32 -6.24 0.47 12.62
C LYS A 32 -5.08 -0.14 11.83
N LEU A 33 -5.06 -1.46 11.57
CA LEU A 33 -3.95 -2.10 10.86
C LEU A 33 -3.70 -1.49 9.48
N LEU A 34 -4.75 -1.32 8.68
CA LEU A 34 -4.66 -0.71 7.35
C LEU A 34 -4.16 0.74 7.38
N GLN A 35 -4.52 1.47 8.44
CA GLN A 35 -4.03 2.83 8.65
C GLN A 35 -2.55 2.83 9.00
N SER A 36 -2.11 1.89 9.84
CA SER A 36 -0.70 1.70 10.15
C SER A 36 0.11 1.34 8.90
N PHE A 37 -0.36 0.41 8.07
CA PHE A 37 0.30 0.11 6.79
C PHE A 37 0.40 1.35 5.91
N SER A 38 -0.69 2.10 5.72
CA SER A 38 -0.69 3.31 4.89
C SER A 38 0.29 4.36 5.39
N ALA A 39 0.38 4.55 6.71
CA ALA A 39 1.34 5.47 7.33
C ALA A 39 2.79 5.00 7.19
N LEU A 40 3.05 3.70 7.39
CA LEU A 40 4.38 3.11 7.30
C LEU A 40 4.89 3.06 5.85
N SER A 41 4.01 2.86 4.86
CA SER A 41 4.33 2.91 3.43
C SER A 41 4.87 4.26 2.97
N LEU A 42 4.60 5.34 3.71
CA LEU A 42 5.06 6.70 3.40
C LEU A 42 6.01 7.24 4.48
N TYR A 43 6.49 6.37 5.38
CA TYR A 43 7.29 6.79 6.51
C TYR A 43 8.59 7.47 6.05
N LYS A 44 8.67 8.78 6.31
CA LYS A 44 9.83 9.63 6.03
C LYS A 44 10.33 9.53 4.58
N ILE A 45 9.40 9.40 3.63
CA ILE A 45 9.67 9.10 2.21
C ILE A 45 10.49 10.16 1.46
N CYS A 46 10.72 11.35 2.04
CA CYS A 46 11.55 12.41 1.46
C CYS A 46 12.65 12.90 2.41
N CYS A 47 13.03 12.09 3.42
CA CYS A 47 14.01 12.49 4.43
C CYS A 47 15.20 11.53 4.46
N HIS A 48 16.34 11.96 3.92
CA HIS A 48 17.61 11.24 4.02
C HIS A 48 18.31 11.56 5.35
N LEU A 49 18.76 10.55 6.09
CA LEU A 49 19.47 10.72 7.37
C LEU A 49 20.83 10.01 7.36
N SER A 50 20.84 8.73 7.00
CA SER A 50 22.05 7.91 6.86
C SER A 50 21.71 6.64 6.10
N GLU A 51 22.68 6.08 5.37
CA GLU A 51 22.47 4.92 4.50
C GLU A 51 21.81 3.72 5.22
N ASP A 52 22.33 3.31 6.39
CA ASP A 52 21.76 2.18 7.17
C ASP A 52 20.31 2.45 7.64
N ILE A 53 20.03 3.66 8.12
CA ILE A 53 18.68 4.00 8.59
C ILE A 53 17.72 4.10 7.42
N ASP A 54 18.18 4.61 6.28
CA ASP A 54 17.35 4.77 5.10
C ASP A 54 17.06 3.43 4.43
N GLN A 55 17.98 2.46 4.49
CA GLN A 55 17.72 1.07 4.09
C GLN A 55 16.65 0.41 4.96
N GLN A 56 16.73 0.55 6.28
CA GLN A 56 15.71 0.00 7.18
C GLN A 56 14.34 0.68 6.97
N ARG A 57 14.32 1.97 6.66
CA ARG A 57 13.08 2.68 6.31
C ARG A 57 12.51 2.23 4.98
N LEU A 58 13.36 2.00 3.99
CA LEU A 58 12.97 1.46 2.69
C LEU A 58 12.30 0.10 2.88
N GLU A 59 12.92 -0.80 3.65
CA GLU A 59 12.35 -2.10 3.95
C GLU A 59 10.96 -1.99 4.62
N VAL A 60 10.81 -1.11 5.61
CA VAL A 60 9.52 -0.86 6.28
C VAL A 60 8.47 -0.35 5.28
N ARG A 61 8.83 0.59 4.39
CA ARG A 61 7.92 1.10 3.37
C ARG A 61 7.51 0.00 2.40
N HIS A 62 8.49 -0.72 1.87
CA HIS A 62 8.32 -1.82 0.92
C HIS A 62 7.36 -2.88 1.46
N ILE A 63 7.63 -3.47 2.63
CA ILE A 63 6.77 -4.52 3.18
C ILE A 63 5.36 -3.99 3.50
N SER A 64 5.25 -2.73 3.93
CA SER A 64 3.93 -2.13 4.20
C SER A 64 3.12 -1.95 2.91
N ARG A 65 3.75 -1.56 1.81
CA ARG A 65 3.13 -1.44 0.48
C ARG A 65 2.71 -2.82 -0.04
N ASP A 66 3.57 -3.82 0.10
CA ASP A 66 3.31 -5.22 -0.26
C ASP A 66 2.09 -5.76 0.52
N CYS A 67 2.00 -5.54 1.84
CA CYS A 67 0.82 -5.87 2.63
C CYS A 67 -0.48 -5.24 2.08
N LEU A 68 -0.44 -3.95 1.68
CA LEU A 68 -1.61 -3.27 1.11
C LEU A 68 -1.97 -3.82 -0.28
N SER A 69 -0.97 -4.12 -1.12
CA SER A 69 -1.14 -4.74 -2.44
C SER A 69 -1.79 -6.11 -2.32
N GLN A 70 -1.32 -6.97 -1.42
CA GLN A 70 -1.92 -8.29 -1.23
C GLN A 70 -3.37 -8.21 -0.74
N ILE A 71 -3.70 -7.24 0.11
CA ILE A 71 -5.09 -7.00 0.50
C ILE A 71 -5.92 -6.51 -0.69
N GLN A 72 -5.34 -5.72 -1.60
CA GLN A 72 -5.98 -5.34 -2.85
C GLN A 72 -6.18 -6.55 -3.79
N VAL A 73 -5.24 -7.49 -3.85
CA VAL A 73 -5.35 -8.66 -4.73
C VAL A 73 -6.33 -9.70 -4.19
N TYR A 74 -6.28 -9.99 -2.89
CA TYR A 74 -7.01 -11.11 -2.27
C TYR A 74 -8.23 -10.68 -1.44
N GLY A 75 -8.42 -9.38 -1.20
CA GLY A 75 -9.50 -8.85 -0.37
C GLY A 75 -10.84 -8.78 -1.09
N ASP A 76 -11.92 -8.99 -0.33
CA ASP A 76 -13.28 -8.82 -0.84
C ASP A 76 -13.67 -7.33 -1.00
N ILE A 77 -14.87 -7.07 -1.52
CA ILE A 77 -15.38 -5.70 -1.77
C ILE A 77 -15.30 -4.80 -0.53
N GLN A 78 -15.55 -5.34 0.67
CA GLN A 78 -15.46 -4.56 1.90
C GLN A 78 -14.01 -4.19 2.22
N ASP A 79 -13.09 -5.12 2.02
CA ASP A 79 -11.67 -4.90 2.24
C ASP A 79 -11.09 -3.89 1.25
N GLN A 80 -11.46 -4.00 -0.03
CA GLN A 80 -11.16 -2.99 -1.07
C GLN A 80 -11.63 -1.59 -0.66
N THR A 81 -12.87 -1.49 -0.15
CA THR A 81 -13.41 -0.22 0.32
C THR A 81 -12.51 0.35 1.42
N LYS A 82 -12.17 -0.45 2.43
CA LYS A 82 -11.40 0.00 3.59
C LYS A 82 -10.01 0.50 3.19
N ILE A 83 -9.26 -0.22 2.35
CA ILE A 83 -7.90 0.19 1.97
C ILE A 83 -7.89 1.53 1.24
N VAL A 84 -8.86 1.77 0.35
CA VAL A 84 -8.95 3.09 -0.31
C VAL A 84 -9.39 4.18 0.65
N ARG A 85 -10.32 3.91 1.58
CA ARG A 85 -10.67 4.88 2.63
C ARG A 85 -9.46 5.27 3.50
N LYS A 86 -8.43 4.43 3.56
CA LYS A 86 -7.19 4.65 4.31
C LYS A 86 -6.07 5.28 3.49
N GLY A 87 -6.33 5.65 2.24
CA GLY A 87 -5.39 6.38 1.40
C GLY A 87 -4.48 5.48 0.56
N TYR A 88 -4.90 4.24 0.25
CA TYR A 88 -4.10 3.36 -0.60
C TYR A 88 -3.77 3.97 -1.97
N GLY A 89 -4.71 4.70 -2.59
CA GLY A 89 -4.44 5.45 -3.84
C GLY A 89 -3.32 6.48 -3.67
N ARG A 90 -3.36 7.27 -2.59
CA ARG A 90 -2.30 8.21 -2.22
C ARG A 90 -0.95 7.51 -1.99
N VAL A 91 -0.95 6.36 -1.33
CA VAL A 91 0.25 5.55 -1.12
C VAL A 91 0.87 5.15 -2.46
N ILE A 92 0.08 4.65 -3.40
CA ILE A 92 0.54 4.28 -4.74
C ILE A 92 1.11 5.49 -5.47
N CYS A 93 0.34 6.59 -5.57
CA CYS A 93 0.75 7.78 -6.31
C CYS A 93 2.05 8.38 -5.77
N ILE A 94 2.13 8.63 -4.46
CA ILE A 94 3.33 9.21 -3.86
C ILE A 94 4.52 8.27 -4.03
N SER A 95 4.34 6.97 -3.76
CA SER A 95 5.44 6.00 -3.88
C SER A 95 5.99 5.97 -5.31
N PHE A 96 5.12 5.94 -6.32
CA PHE A 96 5.50 5.99 -7.72
C PHE A 96 6.22 7.30 -8.08
N CYS A 97 5.68 8.46 -7.68
CA CYS A 97 6.30 9.76 -7.97
C CYS A 97 7.67 9.94 -7.28
N THR A 98 7.90 9.27 -6.15
CA THR A 98 9.18 9.30 -5.44
C THR A 98 10.15 8.19 -5.85
N ALA A 99 9.68 7.22 -6.64
CA ALA A 99 10.53 6.14 -7.13
C ALA A 99 11.32 6.65 -8.35
N GLY A 100 12.65 6.65 -8.24
CA GLY A 100 13.55 7.20 -9.26
C GLY A 100 14.78 7.98 -8.74
N GLY A 101 15.05 8.01 -7.43
CA GLY A 101 16.25 8.61 -6.84
C GLY A 101 17.27 7.58 -6.37
N GLN A 102 18.47 7.55 -6.96
CA GLN A 102 19.63 6.69 -6.65
C GLN A 102 19.36 5.27 -6.09
N GLY A 103 19.46 4.26 -6.97
CA GLY A 103 19.66 2.85 -6.59
C GLY A 103 18.80 1.85 -7.37
N GLU A 104 19.36 0.68 -7.69
CA GLU A 104 18.71 -0.43 -8.42
C GLU A 104 17.54 -1.06 -7.65
N GLU A 105 17.48 -0.91 -6.31
CA GLU A 105 16.38 -1.40 -5.46
C GLU A 105 15.04 -0.66 -5.65
N GLN A 106 15.01 0.42 -6.46
CA GLN A 106 13.77 1.13 -6.79
C GLN A 106 13.06 0.56 -8.01
N ASP A 107 13.70 -0.30 -8.80
CA ASP A 107 13.07 -0.91 -9.97
C ASP A 107 11.94 -1.86 -9.56
N ASP A 108 12.09 -2.59 -8.46
CA ASP A 108 11.03 -3.43 -7.89
C ASP A 108 9.88 -2.57 -7.34
N GLU A 109 10.15 -1.42 -6.71
CA GLU A 109 9.10 -0.51 -6.23
C GLU A 109 8.36 0.17 -7.39
N ILE A 110 9.07 0.51 -8.48
CA ILE A 110 8.49 1.03 -9.71
C ILE A 110 7.64 -0.04 -10.38
N SER A 111 8.16 -1.25 -10.52
CA SER A 111 7.48 -2.40 -11.11
C SER A 111 6.21 -2.75 -10.33
N ASP A 112 6.30 -2.87 -9.00
CA ASP A 112 5.15 -3.13 -8.13
C ASP A 112 4.16 -1.97 -8.15
N GLY A 113 4.64 -0.73 -8.15
CA GLY A 113 3.80 0.46 -8.28
C GLY A 113 3.01 0.45 -9.57
N LEU A 114 3.68 0.22 -10.71
CA LEU A 114 3.08 0.13 -12.04
C LEU A 114 2.14 -1.07 -12.15
N TYR A 115 2.50 -2.22 -11.58
CA TYR A 115 1.65 -3.40 -11.53
C TYR A 115 0.35 -3.12 -10.77
N ASN A 116 0.45 -2.51 -9.58
CA ASN A 116 -0.71 -2.13 -8.77
C ASN A 116 -1.60 -1.09 -9.48
N ILE A 117 -1.00 -0.08 -10.13
CA ILE A 117 -1.72 0.91 -10.94
C ILE A 117 -2.43 0.21 -12.10
N SER A 118 -1.72 -0.61 -12.86
CA SER A 118 -2.25 -1.34 -14.02
C SER A 118 -3.41 -2.25 -13.62
N TRP A 119 -3.27 -2.97 -12.50
CA TRP A 119 -4.32 -3.85 -11.97
C TRP A 119 -5.54 -3.06 -11.53
N PHE A 120 -5.34 -1.96 -10.77
CA PHE A 120 -6.42 -1.06 -10.36
C PHE A 120 -7.17 -0.47 -11.57
N LEU A 121 -6.45 -0.04 -12.60
CA LEU A 121 -7.02 0.48 -13.85
C LEU A 121 -7.70 -0.60 -14.70
N SER A 122 -7.19 -1.84 -14.67
CA SER A 122 -7.80 -2.98 -15.35
C SER A 122 -9.14 -3.37 -14.72
N GLU A 123 -9.18 -3.44 -13.39
CA GLU A 123 -10.43 -3.64 -12.64
C GLU A 123 -11.42 -2.51 -12.93
N LEU A 124 -10.93 -1.26 -13.06
CA LEU A 124 -11.71 -0.09 -13.51
C LEU A 124 -12.36 -0.30 -14.87
N ARG A 125 -11.57 -0.76 -15.84
CA ARG A 125 -12.00 -0.93 -17.23
C ARG A 125 -12.98 -2.09 -17.42
N ILE A 126 -12.80 -3.19 -16.70
CA ILE A 126 -13.57 -4.43 -16.91
C ILE A 126 -14.99 -4.33 -16.30
N GLY A 127 -15.24 -3.38 -15.39
CA GLY A 127 -16.60 -3.05 -14.98
C GLY A 127 -17.38 -4.23 -14.43
N ARG A 128 -16.77 -5.11 -13.62
CA ARG A 128 -17.51 -6.20 -12.97
C ARG A 128 -18.66 -5.59 -12.16
N ASN A 129 -19.88 -6.07 -12.44
CA ASN A 129 -21.20 -5.50 -12.10
C ASN A 129 -21.47 -5.26 -10.59
N LYS A 130 -20.56 -5.62 -9.68
CA LYS A 130 -20.57 -5.27 -8.23
C LYS A 130 -19.42 -4.34 -7.82
N THR A 131 -18.32 -4.36 -8.56
CA THR A 131 -17.09 -3.58 -8.34
C THR A 131 -17.16 -2.19 -8.98
N SER A 132 -17.99 -1.96 -10.01
CA SER A 132 -18.08 -0.66 -10.72
C SER A 132 -18.54 0.50 -9.83
N LYS A 133 -19.49 0.24 -8.92
CA LYS A 133 -20.00 1.23 -7.96
C LYS A 133 -18.95 1.57 -6.90
N LEU A 134 -18.14 0.58 -6.50
CA LEU A 134 -17.03 0.76 -5.60
C LEU A 134 -15.98 1.64 -6.27
N LEU A 135 -15.49 1.22 -7.43
CA LEU A 135 -14.52 1.92 -8.28
C LEU A 135 -14.88 3.37 -8.57
N THR A 136 -16.14 3.67 -8.85
CA THR A 136 -16.59 5.05 -9.06
C THR A 136 -16.39 5.89 -7.79
N LEU A 137 -16.68 5.33 -6.61
CA LEU A 137 -16.37 5.97 -5.33
C LEU A 137 -14.87 6.03 -5.05
N LEU A 138 -14.07 5.03 -5.48
CA LEU A 138 -12.61 5.00 -5.28
C LEU A 138 -11.93 6.07 -6.15
N VAL A 139 -12.32 6.19 -7.41
CA VAL A 139 -11.80 7.22 -8.33
C VAL A 139 -12.20 8.60 -7.84
N ARG A 140 -13.47 8.80 -7.46
CA ARG A 140 -13.92 10.11 -6.96
C ARG A 140 -13.18 10.52 -5.68
N ARG A 141 -13.02 9.59 -4.73
CA ARG A 141 -12.30 9.88 -3.48
C ARG A 141 -10.81 10.08 -3.70
N THR A 142 -10.19 9.32 -4.60
CA THR A 142 -8.77 9.52 -4.95
C THR A 142 -8.58 10.88 -5.62
N LEU A 143 -9.48 11.30 -6.52
CA LEU A 143 -9.46 12.63 -7.13
C LEU A 143 -9.66 13.75 -6.10
N GLU A 144 -10.70 13.64 -5.25
CA GLU A 144 -10.95 14.60 -4.16
C GLU A 144 -9.71 14.74 -3.25
N GLN A 145 -9.02 13.64 -2.93
CA GLN A 145 -7.80 13.67 -2.12
C GLN A 145 -6.58 14.27 -2.83
N ILE A 146 -6.49 14.14 -4.15
CA ILE A 146 -5.44 14.79 -4.95
C ILE A 146 -5.72 16.30 -5.06
N GLU A 147 -6.99 16.70 -5.15
CA GLU A 147 -7.41 18.10 -5.27
C GLU A 147 -7.33 18.87 -3.94
N GLU A 148 -7.63 18.25 -2.80
CA GLU A 148 -7.51 18.90 -1.47
C GLU A 148 -6.07 19.14 -1.03
N GLU A 149 -5.10 18.35 -1.51
CA GLU A 149 -3.69 18.42 -1.08
C GLU A 149 -2.74 18.88 -2.22
N GLY A 150 -3.29 19.30 -3.36
CA GLY A 150 -2.55 19.82 -4.53
C GLY A 150 -2.04 21.25 -4.37
#